data_AF-A0A8T5PM71-F1
#
_entry.id   AF-A0A8T5PM71-F1
#
_cell.length_a   1.000
_cell.length_b   1.000
_cell.length_c   1.000
_cell.angle_alpha   90.00
_cell.angle_beta   90.00
_cell.angle_gamma   90.00
#
_symmetry.space_group_name_H-M   'P 1'
#
loop_
_entity.id
_entity.type
_entity.pdbx_description
1 polymer ?
#
loop_
_entity_poly.entity_id
_entity_poly.type
_entity_poly.pdbx_seq_one_letter_code
_entity_poly.pdbx_strand_id
1 'polypeptide(L)'
;MIKNNSNEKKVETISLVIMLSICIILLTALYIFDMPYFTGFVIGGENFNDNILTNLVIIDDADTEIKSFNEEVKFYARYVDINTGNAIEDALCTIYFDDNSSAMQFNVLSQLYEYTKIFSSVGLYNWNVTCSRADLTPLTEKDIVIIGSISSTYREEIFTTVCVEEWECTDWGICLLNGVQYRECFDLNRCDDLYDKKMILHIERSSKPFHIRSCFYQPTCEDMIINNDESDVDCGGPCPKCEDGKVCRTDDDCINKCDLAIRRCYTPEEVVPEVVKPVVEIPYKPKLIPALMIIFVILILIIVILTTYKYGLIHKGVEYYRERRGVVGIRREAKEAEKERRIKEAEEKPEKKIKKIEIEKESDKLQNVVDYFEKELKENVDYLKKKVPKRLVVSSELDKLVEKRKMILQEIKKTEEELDSLQKLRFELERKEIGIDARKTIDELKRAEDRIKDKLNQIKRK
;
A
#
# COMPACT_ATOMS: atom_id res chain seq x y z
N MET A 1 -54.52 6.74 22.47
CA MET A 1 -53.93 5.89 21.42
C MET A 1 -53.80 6.71 20.15
N ILE A 2 -52.58 6.90 19.65
CA ILE A 2 -52.13 7.31 18.29
C ILE A 2 -50.78 8.03 18.47
N LYS A 3 -49.70 7.34 18.05
CA LYS A 3 -48.34 7.79 17.67
C LYS A 3 -47.47 6.52 17.69
N ASN A 4 -46.55 6.22 16.80
CA ASN A 4 -46.08 6.80 15.54
C ASN A 4 -45.21 5.68 14.93
N ASN A 5 -45.52 5.15 13.74
CA ASN A 5 -44.79 4.03 13.14
C ASN A 5 -44.18 4.44 11.79
N SER A 6 -43.12 5.27 11.81
CA SER A 6 -42.49 5.78 10.58
C SER A 6 -40.95 5.81 10.60
N ASN A 7 -40.27 5.37 11.67
CA ASN A 7 -38.81 5.46 11.77
C ASN A 7 -38.07 4.13 11.55
N GLU A 8 -38.74 2.97 11.57
CA GLU A 8 -38.05 1.67 11.39
C GLU A 8 -37.76 1.30 9.93
N LYS A 9 -38.61 1.71 8.96
CA LYS A 9 -38.41 1.32 7.55
C LYS A 9 -37.25 2.03 6.81
N LYS A 10 -36.68 3.09 7.38
CA LYS A 10 -35.58 3.86 6.76
C LYS A 10 -34.19 3.33 7.11
N VAL A 11 -34.06 2.51 8.14
CA VAL A 11 -32.77 1.96 8.59
C VAL A 11 -32.43 0.67 7.83
N GLU A 12 -33.43 -0.15 7.50
CA GLU A 12 -33.22 -1.39 6.73
C GLU A 12 -32.85 -1.12 5.24
N THR A 13 -33.37 -0.05 4.65
CA THR A 13 -33.10 0.30 3.24
C THR A 13 -31.71 0.88 3.01
N ILE A 14 -31.12 1.54 4.01
CA ILE A 14 -29.75 2.09 3.93
C ILE A 14 -28.70 0.98 4.11
N SER A 15 -28.99 -0.01 4.96
CA SER A 15 -28.10 -1.16 5.19
C SER A 15 -27.94 -2.04 3.94
N LEU A 16 -29.02 -2.31 3.21
CA LEU A 16 -29.00 -3.08 1.96
C LEU A 16 -28.21 -2.39 0.83
N VAL A 17 -28.28 -1.05 0.72
CA VAL A 17 -27.55 -0.30 -0.32
C VAL A 17 -26.05 -0.27 -0.04
N ILE A 18 -25.65 -0.19 1.23
CA ILE A 18 -24.23 -0.24 1.64
C ILE A 18 -23.66 -1.65 1.39
N MET A 19 -24.41 -2.72 1.70
CA MET A 19 -23.99 -4.09 1.44
C MET A 19 -23.89 -4.42 -0.06
N LEU A 20 -24.83 -3.94 -0.89
CA LEU A 20 -24.75 -4.08 -2.35
C LEU A 20 -23.60 -3.28 -2.97
N SER A 21 -23.29 -2.09 -2.43
CA SER A 21 -22.17 -1.26 -2.91
C SER A 21 -20.81 -1.86 -2.55
N ILE A 22 -20.67 -2.42 -1.34
CA ILE A 22 -19.46 -3.13 -0.91
C ILE A 22 -19.28 -4.44 -1.70
N CYS A 23 -20.37 -5.15 -2.01
CA CYS A 23 -20.33 -6.36 -2.83
C CYS A 23 -19.92 -6.06 -4.28
N ILE A 24 -20.39 -4.96 -4.88
CA ILE A 24 -19.97 -4.51 -6.23
C ILE A 24 -18.50 -4.07 -6.23
N ILE A 25 -18.04 -3.37 -5.19
CA ILE A 25 -16.63 -2.96 -5.06
C ILE A 25 -15.70 -4.18 -4.91
N LEU A 26 -16.11 -5.20 -4.13
CA LEU A 26 -15.37 -6.46 -3.97
C LEU A 26 -15.40 -7.33 -5.24
N LEU A 27 -16.51 -7.33 -6.00
CA LEU A 27 -16.62 -8.02 -7.30
C LEU A 27 -15.77 -7.34 -8.39
N THR A 28 -15.60 -6.02 -8.34
CA THR A 28 -14.71 -5.29 -9.27
C THR A 28 -13.23 -5.35 -8.88
N ALA A 29 -12.91 -5.63 -7.62
CA ALA A 29 -11.53 -5.78 -7.14
C ALA A 29 -10.93 -7.17 -7.44
N LEU A 30 -11.73 -8.13 -7.89
CA LEU A 30 -11.29 -9.48 -8.28
C LEU A 30 -10.86 -9.62 -9.75
N TYR A 31 -10.82 -8.52 -10.52
CA TYR A 31 -10.54 -8.56 -11.97
C TYR A 31 -9.34 -7.73 -12.45
N ILE A 32 -8.36 -7.46 -11.58
CA ILE A 32 -7.05 -6.96 -12.01
C ILE A 32 -5.96 -7.83 -11.39
N PHE A 33 -5.77 -9.00 -11.98
CA PHE A 33 -4.51 -9.74 -11.92
C PHE A 33 -3.65 -9.19 -13.05
N ASP A 34 -2.61 -8.43 -12.71
CA ASP A 34 -1.45 -8.25 -13.58
C ASP A 34 -0.44 -9.32 -13.14
N MET A 35 -0.37 -10.41 -13.90
CA MET A 35 0.64 -11.47 -13.76
C MET A 35 1.85 -11.05 -14.60
N PRO A 36 3.06 -10.90 -14.04
CA PRO A 36 4.23 -10.64 -14.85
C PRO A 36 4.85 -11.97 -15.30
N TYR A 37 4.11 -12.83 -16.00
CA TYR A 37 4.68 -13.94 -16.78
C TYR A 37 3.76 -14.20 -17.98
N PHE A 38 3.90 -13.37 -19.02
CA PHE A 38 3.32 -13.70 -20.31
C PHE A 38 4.22 -14.76 -20.94
N THR A 39 3.86 -16.04 -20.83
CA THR A 39 4.20 -16.99 -21.89
C THR A 39 3.20 -16.72 -23.01
N GLY A 40 3.66 -16.31 -24.19
CA GLY A 40 2.76 -16.10 -25.32
C GLY A 40 2.04 -17.40 -25.70
N PHE A 41 0.79 -17.58 -25.26
CA PHE A 41 -0.07 -18.66 -25.74
C PHE A 41 -1.12 -18.08 -26.68
N VAL A 42 -1.11 -18.51 -27.95
CA VAL A 42 -2.11 -18.14 -28.95
C VAL A 42 -2.82 -19.38 -29.46
N ILE A 43 -4.15 -19.37 -29.38
CA ILE A 43 -5.03 -20.30 -30.10
C ILE A 43 -5.23 -19.68 -31.50
N GLY A 44 -4.83 -20.41 -32.54
CA GLY A 44 -4.87 -19.96 -33.94
C GLY A 44 -6.28 -19.65 -34.44
N GLY A 45 -6.39 -18.63 -35.28
CA GLY A 45 -7.59 -18.30 -36.03
C GLY A 45 -7.49 -18.77 -37.49
N GLU A 46 -8.66 -19.13 -38.02
CA GLU A 46 -9.03 -19.52 -39.40
C GLU A 46 -7.94 -19.32 -40.47
N ASN A 47 -7.24 -20.41 -40.81
CA ASN A 47 -6.30 -20.67 -41.93
C ASN A 47 -4.92 -21.22 -41.51
N PHE A 48 -4.71 -21.49 -40.22
CA PHE A 48 -3.50 -22.17 -39.72
C PHE A 48 -3.79 -23.65 -39.47
N ASN A 49 -2.77 -24.51 -39.48
CA ASN A 49 -2.94 -25.93 -39.14
C ASN A 49 -3.33 -26.03 -37.65
N ASP A 50 -4.64 -26.06 -37.36
CA ASP A 50 -5.25 -26.04 -36.02
C ASP A 50 -4.84 -27.21 -35.09
N ASN A 51 -3.99 -28.13 -35.56
CA ASN A 51 -3.52 -29.30 -34.82
C ASN A 51 -2.11 -29.12 -34.21
N ILE A 52 -1.38 -28.05 -34.50
CA ILE A 52 -0.02 -27.83 -33.99
C ILE A 52 -0.02 -26.63 -33.04
N LEU A 53 -0.03 -26.92 -31.74
CA LEU A 53 0.15 -25.93 -30.68
C LEU A 53 1.65 -25.69 -30.50
N THR A 54 2.11 -24.44 -30.46
CA THR A 54 3.56 -24.16 -30.42
C THR A 54 3.97 -23.41 -29.17
N ASN A 55 5.21 -23.63 -28.73
CA ASN A 55 5.84 -22.94 -27.62
C ASN A 55 7.25 -22.49 -28.01
N LEU A 56 7.63 -21.29 -27.57
CA LEU A 56 8.96 -20.72 -27.76
C LEU A 56 9.57 -20.42 -26.39
N VAL A 57 10.78 -20.90 -26.15
CA VAL A 57 11.58 -20.57 -24.96
C VAL A 57 12.96 -20.11 -25.43
N ILE A 58 13.48 -19.04 -24.85
CA ILE A 58 14.80 -18.50 -25.17
C ILE A 58 15.69 -18.50 -23.93
N ILE A 59 16.99 -18.70 -24.13
CA ILE A 59 18.00 -18.84 -23.07
C ILE A 59 19.33 -18.31 -23.62
N ASP A 60 20.20 -17.72 -22.79
CA ASP A 60 21.60 -17.48 -23.13
C ASP A 60 22.57 -18.10 -22.12
N ASP A 61 23.83 -18.29 -22.51
CA ASP A 61 24.84 -18.90 -21.65
C ASP A 61 25.40 -17.94 -20.57
N ALA A 62 25.12 -16.64 -20.68
CA ALA A 62 25.51 -15.66 -19.67
C ALA A 62 24.65 -15.73 -18.39
N ASP A 63 23.48 -16.37 -18.46
CA ASP A 63 22.64 -16.69 -17.31
C ASP A 63 23.33 -17.66 -16.33
N THR A 64 24.12 -18.59 -16.87
CA THR A 64 24.79 -19.64 -16.07
C THR A 64 26.21 -19.27 -15.69
N GLU A 65 26.89 -18.48 -16.53
CA GLU A 65 28.28 -18.08 -16.33
C GLU A 65 28.46 -16.62 -16.77
N ILE A 66 28.95 -15.75 -15.88
CA ILE A 66 29.17 -14.34 -16.22
C ILE A 66 30.18 -14.23 -17.38
N LYS A 67 29.71 -13.75 -18.53
CA LYS A 67 30.52 -13.51 -19.72
C LYS A 67 31.24 -12.17 -19.67
N SER A 68 32.52 -12.17 -20.01
CA SER A 68 33.29 -10.93 -20.13
C SER A 68 33.06 -10.23 -21.46
N PHE A 69 33.29 -8.92 -21.54
CA PHE A 69 33.35 -8.24 -22.83
C PHE A 69 34.44 -8.87 -23.72
N ASN A 70 34.19 -8.96 -25.02
CA ASN A 70 34.97 -9.73 -26.01
C ASN A 70 34.94 -11.26 -25.85
N GLU A 71 34.16 -11.80 -24.91
CA GLU A 71 33.85 -13.23 -24.88
C GLU A 71 32.68 -13.54 -25.82
N GLU A 72 32.67 -14.77 -26.31
CA GLU A 72 31.60 -15.31 -27.12
C GLU A 72 30.42 -15.69 -26.21
N VAL A 73 29.24 -15.17 -26.53
CA VAL A 73 27.97 -15.48 -25.85
C VAL A 73 27.07 -16.25 -26.80
N LYS A 74 26.48 -17.34 -26.31
CA LYS A 74 25.59 -18.21 -27.07
C LYS A 74 24.14 -18.01 -26.64
N PHE A 75 23.30 -17.83 -27.64
CA PHE A 75 21.86 -17.63 -27.52
C PHE A 75 21.15 -18.83 -28.11
N TYR A 76 20.15 -19.32 -27.40
CA TYR A 76 19.40 -20.51 -27.72
C TYR A 76 17.91 -20.17 -27.81
N ALA A 77 17.23 -20.72 -28.80
CA ALA A 77 15.79 -20.66 -28.91
C ALA A 77 15.23 -22.07 -29.16
N ARG A 78 14.40 -22.54 -28.22
CA ARG A 78 13.69 -23.81 -28.29
C ARG A 78 12.28 -23.56 -28.80
N TYR A 79 12.05 -23.88 -30.07
CA TYR A 79 10.73 -23.76 -30.70
C TYR A 79 10.16 -25.16 -30.96
N VAL A 80 9.10 -25.52 -30.25
CA VAL A 80 8.55 -26.88 -30.23
C VAL A 80 7.05 -26.90 -30.49
N ASP A 81 6.58 -28.03 -31.01
CA ASP A 81 5.17 -28.40 -30.96
C ASP A 81 4.85 -28.94 -29.56
N ILE A 82 3.93 -28.32 -28.85
CA ILE A 82 3.49 -28.67 -27.50
C ILE A 82 2.93 -30.10 -27.45
N ASN A 83 2.26 -30.55 -28.52
CA ASN A 83 1.62 -31.85 -28.53
C ASN A 83 2.61 -32.99 -28.65
N THR A 84 3.69 -32.79 -29.40
CA THR A 84 4.70 -33.84 -29.67
C THR A 84 5.99 -33.65 -28.87
N GLY A 85 6.24 -32.44 -28.36
CA GLY A 85 7.50 -32.03 -27.73
C GLY A 85 8.67 -31.90 -28.72
N ASN A 86 8.44 -32.16 -30.01
CA ASN A 86 9.47 -32.13 -31.04
C ASN A 86 9.79 -30.70 -31.45
N ALA A 87 11.07 -30.44 -31.75
CA ALA A 87 11.50 -29.17 -32.30
C ALA A 87 10.96 -28.97 -33.72
N ILE A 88 10.63 -27.72 -34.02
CA ILE A 88 10.17 -27.30 -35.34
C ILE A 88 11.39 -26.85 -36.13
N GLU A 89 11.92 -27.72 -36.98
CA GLU A 89 13.22 -27.54 -37.66
C GLU A 89 13.16 -26.58 -38.87
N ASP A 90 11.98 -26.40 -39.47
CA ASP A 90 11.77 -25.59 -40.68
C ASP A 90 11.22 -24.17 -40.38
N ALA A 91 11.49 -23.63 -39.20
CA ALA A 91 11.05 -22.28 -38.83
C ALA A 91 12.16 -21.24 -39.07
N LEU A 92 11.76 -20.03 -39.43
CA LEU A 92 12.64 -18.87 -39.48
C LEU A 92 12.65 -18.20 -38.12
N CYS A 93 13.66 -18.50 -37.30
CA CYS A 93 13.93 -17.83 -36.03
C CYS A 93 14.94 -16.69 -36.23
N THR A 94 14.52 -15.47 -35.91
CA THR A 94 15.35 -14.26 -36.01
C THR A 94 15.54 -13.67 -34.62
N ILE A 95 16.80 -13.45 -34.23
CA ILE A 95 17.17 -12.73 -33.01
C ILE A 95 17.32 -11.24 -33.31
N TYR A 96 16.86 -10.39 -32.40
CA TYR A 96 16.94 -8.94 -32.48
C TYR A 96 17.63 -8.38 -31.25
N PHE A 97 18.49 -7.40 -31.49
CA PHE A 97 19.06 -6.48 -30.51
C PHE A 97 18.61 -5.07 -30.90
N ASP A 98 18.70 -4.09 -29.99
CA ASP A 98 18.11 -2.73 -30.12
C ASP A 98 18.21 -2.09 -31.52
N ASP A 99 19.30 -2.33 -32.27
CA ASP A 99 19.51 -1.79 -33.63
C ASP A 99 19.80 -2.83 -34.72
N ASN A 100 19.83 -4.14 -34.42
CA ASN A 100 20.27 -5.15 -35.39
C ASN A 100 19.54 -6.48 -35.25
N SER A 101 19.33 -7.17 -36.36
CA SER A 101 18.73 -8.51 -36.37
C SER A 101 19.63 -9.52 -37.08
N SER A 102 19.48 -10.80 -36.72
CA SER A 102 20.24 -11.90 -37.31
C SER A 102 19.42 -13.18 -37.31
N ALA A 103 19.59 -14.02 -38.33
CA ALA A 103 18.94 -15.33 -38.38
C ALA A 103 19.69 -16.31 -37.46
N MET A 104 18.94 -16.98 -36.59
CA MET A 104 19.46 -18.09 -35.78
C MET A 104 19.53 -19.36 -36.64
N GLN A 105 20.46 -20.27 -36.33
CA GLN A 105 20.67 -21.51 -37.08
C GLN A 105 20.13 -22.71 -36.30
N PHE A 106 19.28 -23.53 -36.91
CA PHE A 106 18.79 -24.75 -36.26
C PHE A 106 19.91 -25.81 -36.17
N ASN A 107 20.13 -26.35 -34.98
CA ASN A 107 21.07 -27.41 -34.72
C ASN A 107 20.33 -28.71 -34.40
N VAL A 108 20.43 -29.68 -35.31
CA VAL A 108 19.73 -30.97 -35.25
C VAL A 108 20.12 -31.79 -34.02
N LEU A 109 21.36 -31.67 -33.53
CA LEU A 109 21.83 -32.42 -32.37
C LEU A 109 21.28 -31.87 -31.06
N SER A 110 21.23 -30.54 -30.92
CA SER A 110 20.71 -29.89 -29.71
C SER A 110 19.19 -29.71 -29.77
N GLN A 111 18.58 -29.81 -30.94
CA GLN A 111 17.18 -29.45 -31.23
C GLN A 111 16.85 -27.98 -30.88
N LEU A 112 17.84 -27.10 -30.98
CA LEU A 112 17.72 -25.67 -30.67
C LEU A 112 18.14 -24.82 -31.86
N TYR A 113 17.55 -23.63 -31.97
CA TYR A 113 18.10 -22.56 -32.80
C TYR A 113 19.20 -21.86 -32.02
N GLU A 114 20.38 -21.77 -32.60
CA GLU A 114 21.58 -21.25 -31.97
C GLU A 114 22.05 -19.99 -32.68
N TYR A 115 22.48 -19.00 -31.90
CA TYR A 115 23.15 -17.80 -32.39
C TYR A 115 24.28 -17.42 -31.45
N THR A 116 25.28 -16.76 -32.00
CA THR A 116 26.50 -16.43 -31.28
C THR A 116 26.86 -14.98 -31.52
N LYS A 117 27.16 -14.25 -30.45
CA LYS A 117 27.53 -12.83 -30.51
C LYS A 117 28.68 -12.53 -29.58
N ILE A 118 29.52 -11.58 -29.99
CA ILE A 118 30.56 -10.99 -29.16
C ILE A 118 30.17 -9.54 -28.88
N PHE A 119 30.24 -9.14 -27.60
CA PHE A 119 29.94 -7.78 -27.18
C PHE A 119 31.25 -7.01 -26.95
N SER A 120 31.38 -5.85 -27.60
CA SER A 120 32.60 -5.02 -27.57
C SER A 120 32.65 -4.04 -26.38
N SER A 121 31.60 -4.00 -25.57
CA SER A 121 31.52 -3.19 -24.36
C SER A 121 30.78 -3.94 -23.26
N VAL A 122 31.07 -3.57 -22.02
CA VAL A 122 30.29 -4.02 -20.86
C VAL A 122 28.93 -3.34 -20.86
N GLY A 123 27.90 -4.04 -20.41
CA GLY A 123 26.56 -3.49 -20.37
C GLY A 123 25.46 -4.54 -20.36
N LEU A 124 24.23 -4.04 -20.30
CA LEU A 124 23.00 -4.81 -20.42
C LEU A 124 22.47 -4.67 -21.84
N TYR A 125 22.15 -5.78 -22.49
CA TYR A 125 21.63 -5.77 -23.84
C TYR A 125 20.28 -6.48 -23.87
N ASN A 126 19.24 -5.74 -24.27
CA ASN A 126 17.94 -6.34 -24.51
C ASN A 126 18.00 -7.13 -25.82
N TRP A 127 17.43 -8.32 -25.80
CA TRP A 127 17.28 -9.12 -26.99
C TRP A 127 15.91 -9.78 -27.03
N ASN A 128 15.49 -10.15 -28.23
CA ASN A 128 14.27 -10.91 -28.43
C ASN A 128 14.42 -11.85 -29.62
N VAL A 129 13.63 -12.91 -29.65
CA VAL A 129 13.61 -13.85 -30.77
C VAL A 129 12.19 -13.98 -31.28
N THR A 130 12.04 -13.85 -32.59
CA THR A 130 10.79 -14.17 -33.29
C THR A 130 10.99 -15.41 -34.14
N CYS A 131 10.22 -16.47 -33.88
CA CYS A 131 10.18 -17.68 -34.71
C CYS A 131 8.89 -17.71 -35.52
N SER A 132 9.01 -17.93 -36.83
CA SER A 132 7.87 -17.93 -37.76
C SER A 132 7.98 -19.06 -38.78
N ARG A 133 6.85 -19.67 -39.14
CA ARG A 133 6.74 -20.66 -40.23
C ARG A 133 5.42 -20.40 -40.96
N ALA A 134 5.39 -20.58 -42.28
CA ALA A 134 4.23 -20.20 -43.11
C ALA A 134 2.88 -20.73 -42.60
N ASP A 135 2.90 -21.93 -42.00
CA ASP A 135 1.70 -22.65 -41.53
C ASP A 135 1.44 -22.49 -40.03
N LEU A 136 2.19 -21.62 -39.33
CA LEU A 136 2.10 -21.40 -37.89
C LEU A 136 2.09 -19.91 -37.51
N THR A 137 1.45 -19.58 -36.41
CA THR A 137 1.49 -18.22 -35.86
C THR A 137 2.90 -17.88 -35.37
N PRO A 138 3.43 -16.69 -35.68
CA PRO A 138 4.74 -16.29 -35.20
C PRO A 138 4.71 -16.04 -33.69
N LEU A 139 5.69 -16.58 -32.97
CA LEU A 139 5.89 -16.33 -31.53
C LEU A 139 7.11 -15.42 -31.33
N THR A 140 7.04 -14.56 -30.31
CA THR A 140 8.15 -13.67 -29.94
C THR A 140 8.34 -13.67 -28.43
N GLU A 141 9.56 -13.95 -28.00
CA GLU A 141 9.97 -13.91 -26.59
C GLU A 141 11.15 -12.94 -26.41
N LYS A 142 11.28 -12.38 -25.20
CA LYS A 142 12.25 -11.31 -24.89
C LYS A 142 13.07 -11.65 -23.65
N ASP A 143 14.33 -11.21 -23.64
CA ASP A 143 15.25 -11.45 -22.54
C ASP A 143 16.38 -10.40 -22.50
N ILE A 144 17.25 -10.46 -21.48
CA ILE A 144 18.36 -9.52 -21.24
C ILE A 144 19.64 -10.28 -20.97
N VAL A 145 20.69 -9.97 -21.71
CA VAL A 145 22.03 -10.53 -21.50
C VAL A 145 22.95 -9.52 -20.80
N ILE A 146 23.73 -9.98 -19.81
CA ILE A 146 24.64 -9.15 -19.01
C ILE A 146 26.11 -9.44 -19.39
N ILE A 147 26.84 -8.40 -19.79
CA ILE A 147 28.27 -8.51 -20.14
C ILE A 147 29.12 -7.76 -19.11
N GLY A 148 29.91 -8.51 -18.36
CA GLY A 148 30.74 -7.99 -17.26
C GLY A 148 32.20 -7.68 -17.65
N SER A 149 32.94 -7.13 -16.69
CA SER A 149 34.41 -7.03 -16.73
C SER A 149 34.97 -7.76 -15.51
N ILE A 150 35.67 -8.87 -15.74
CA ILE A 150 36.41 -9.55 -14.67
C ILE A 150 37.75 -8.81 -14.48
N SER A 151 37.77 -7.84 -13.57
CA SER A 151 39.03 -7.30 -13.03
C SER A 151 39.42 -8.09 -11.78
N SER A 152 40.52 -8.84 -11.86
CA SER A 152 41.05 -9.75 -10.84
C SER A 152 41.59 -9.05 -9.58
N THR A 153 41.22 -7.80 -9.30
CA THR A 153 41.70 -7.04 -8.14
C THR A 153 40.59 -6.58 -7.18
N TYR A 154 39.32 -6.87 -7.47
CA TYR A 154 38.21 -6.59 -6.54
C TYR A 154 37.46 -7.88 -6.22
N ARG A 155 37.94 -8.61 -5.21
CA ARG A 155 37.22 -9.75 -4.62
C ARG A 155 36.32 -9.30 -3.46
N GLU A 156 35.68 -8.13 -3.58
CA GLU A 156 34.64 -7.66 -2.65
C GLU A 156 33.48 -6.88 -3.33
N GLU A 157 33.47 -6.66 -4.66
CA GLU A 157 32.39 -5.90 -5.34
C GLU A 157 31.77 -6.62 -6.55
N ILE A 158 31.60 -7.95 -6.48
CA ILE A 158 30.82 -8.74 -7.48
C ILE A 158 29.57 -9.38 -6.85
N PHE A 159 29.29 -9.14 -5.56
CA PHE A 159 28.01 -9.53 -4.97
C PHE A 159 27.05 -8.34 -4.95
N THR A 160 26.42 -7.99 -6.08
CA THR A 160 25.13 -7.25 -6.06
C THR A 160 24.43 -7.16 -7.43
N THR A 161 24.77 -7.93 -8.48
CA THR A 161 23.94 -7.87 -9.71
C THR A 161 22.76 -8.82 -9.67
N VAL A 162 22.91 -9.96 -8.98
CA VAL A 162 21.90 -11.00 -8.88
C VAL A 162 21.56 -11.24 -7.42
N CYS A 163 20.27 -11.24 -7.10
CA CYS A 163 19.76 -11.61 -5.78
C CYS A 163 18.93 -12.87 -5.90
N VAL A 164 19.23 -13.88 -5.09
CA VAL A 164 18.46 -15.12 -5.02
C VAL A 164 17.47 -15.00 -3.88
N GLU A 165 16.19 -15.25 -4.16
CA GLU A 165 15.15 -15.22 -3.12
C GLU A 165 15.40 -16.31 -2.07
N GLU A 166 15.49 -15.91 -0.81
CA GLU A 166 15.63 -16.82 0.33
C GLU A 166 14.41 -16.68 1.25
N TRP A 167 13.51 -17.66 1.18
CA TRP A 167 12.24 -17.58 1.89
C TRP A 167 12.34 -18.11 3.30
N GLU A 168 12.01 -17.26 4.28
CA GLU A 168 11.69 -17.66 5.63
C GLU A 168 10.19 -17.41 5.89
N CYS A 169 9.55 -18.35 6.58
CA CYS A 169 8.14 -18.21 6.92
C CYS A 169 7.94 -18.27 8.43
N THR A 170 6.95 -17.52 8.91
CA THR A 170 6.45 -17.68 10.27
C THR A 170 5.87 -19.07 10.48
N ASP A 171 5.68 -19.43 11.74
CA ASP A 171 4.83 -20.55 12.10
C ASP A 171 3.41 -20.37 11.54
N TRP A 172 2.71 -21.48 11.36
CA TRP A 172 1.32 -21.45 10.95
C TRP A 172 0.46 -20.82 12.04
N GLY A 173 -0.39 -19.88 11.64
CA GLY A 173 -1.36 -19.25 12.53
C GLY A 173 -2.45 -20.22 13.00
N ILE A 174 -3.41 -19.69 13.77
CA ILE A 174 -4.58 -20.46 14.22
C ILE A 174 -5.42 -20.95 13.03
N CYS A 175 -6.05 -22.12 13.18
CA CYS A 175 -7.01 -22.60 12.19
C CYS A 175 -8.27 -21.76 12.27
N LEU A 176 -8.69 -21.15 11.17
CA LEU A 176 -9.92 -20.39 11.10
C LEU A 176 -11.11 -21.33 10.87
N LEU A 177 -12.32 -20.83 11.13
CA LEU A 177 -13.58 -21.58 11.00
C LEU A 177 -13.84 -22.14 9.60
N ASN A 178 -13.24 -21.54 8.57
CA ASN A 178 -13.31 -22.02 7.19
C ASN A 178 -12.36 -23.20 6.91
N GLY A 179 -11.65 -23.71 7.91
CA GLY A 179 -10.72 -24.83 7.78
C GLY A 179 -9.38 -24.45 7.12
N VAL A 180 -8.99 -23.17 7.23
CA VAL A 180 -7.79 -22.64 6.59
C VAL A 180 -6.86 -21.99 7.62
N GLN A 181 -5.56 -22.26 7.49
CA GLN A 181 -4.47 -21.58 8.20
C GLN A 181 -3.65 -20.74 7.24
N TYR A 182 -3.17 -19.60 7.74
CA TYR A 182 -2.27 -18.69 7.05
C TYR A 182 -0.93 -18.65 7.76
N ARG A 183 0.14 -18.37 7.01
CA ARG A 183 1.44 -17.95 7.53
C ARG A 183 2.00 -16.85 6.65
N GLU A 184 2.91 -16.06 7.18
CA GLU A 184 3.61 -15.06 6.40
C GLU A 184 4.96 -15.62 5.95
N CYS A 185 5.31 -15.44 4.69
CA CYS A 185 6.62 -15.80 4.15
C CYS A 185 7.28 -14.55 3.58
N PHE A 186 8.49 -14.27 4.03
CA PHE A 186 9.29 -13.12 3.66
C PHE A 186 10.58 -13.58 3.00
N ASP A 187 11.03 -12.82 2.01
CA ASP A 187 12.35 -12.98 1.41
C ASP A 187 13.37 -12.29 2.31
N LEU A 188 14.29 -13.07 2.89
CA LEU A 188 15.37 -12.61 3.75
C LEU A 188 16.35 -11.70 3.02
N ASN A 189 16.56 -11.95 1.73
CA ASN A 189 17.45 -11.14 0.90
C ASN A 189 16.75 -9.89 0.37
N ARG A 190 15.43 -9.78 0.53
CA ARG A 190 14.61 -8.63 0.12
C ARG A 190 14.89 -8.22 -1.32
N CYS A 191 15.01 -9.22 -2.21
CA CYS A 191 15.43 -9.03 -3.58
C CYS A 191 14.53 -8.05 -4.33
N ASP A 192 13.22 -8.07 -4.11
CA ASP A 192 12.29 -7.09 -4.70
C ASP A 192 12.61 -5.65 -4.25
N ASP A 193 12.86 -5.42 -2.96
CA ASP A 193 13.22 -4.09 -2.45
C ASP A 193 14.55 -3.59 -3.03
N LEU A 194 15.52 -4.50 -3.17
CA LEU A 194 16.83 -4.20 -3.72
C LEU A 194 16.74 -3.89 -5.22
N TYR A 195 15.86 -4.58 -5.95
CA TYR A 195 15.63 -4.36 -7.38
C TYR A 195 14.92 -3.03 -7.64
N ASP A 196 13.87 -2.72 -6.87
CA ASP A 196 13.14 -1.45 -6.97
C ASP A 196 14.04 -0.23 -6.69
N LYS A 197 15.00 -0.38 -5.76
CA LYS A 197 16.02 0.63 -5.46
C LYS A 197 17.18 0.65 -6.45
N LYS A 198 17.16 -0.23 -7.46
CA LYS A 198 18.21 -0.39 -8.47
C LYS A 198 19.59 -0.70 -7.86
N MET A 199 19.59 -1.38 -6.70
CA MET A 199 20.80 -1.84 -6.03
C MET A 199 21.25 -3.20 -6.58
N ILE A 200 20.33 -3.94 -7.20
CA ILE A 200 20.57 -5.17 -7.96
C ILE A 200 19.95 -5.07 -9.35
N LEU A 201 20.39 -5.91 -10.29
CA LEU A 201 19.98 -5.88 -11.70
C LEU A 201 19.10 -7.05 -12.12
N HIS A 202 19.13 -8.16 -11.37
CA HIS A 202 18.34 -9.36 -11.63
C HIS A 202 17.94 -10.05 -10.32
N ILE A 203 16.78 -10.69 -10.33
CA ILE A 203 16.29 -11.52 -9.23
C ILE A 203 16.18 -12.96 -9.73
N GLU A 204 16.97 -13.86 -9.16
CA GLU A 204 16.74 -15.30 -9.29
C GLU A 204 15.55 -15.69 -8.41
N ARG A 205 14.39 -15.81 -9.05
CA ARG A 205 13.13 -16.18 -8.39
C ARG A 205 13.20 -17.64 -7.92
N SER A 206 12.94 -17.87 -6.64
CA SER A 206 12.80 -19.22 -6.09
C SER A 206 11.33 -19.56 -5.87
N SER A 207 11.02 -20.85 -5.74
CA SER A 207 9.64 -21.29 -5.51
C SER A 207 9.18 -20.82 -4.13
N LYS A 208 8.41 -19.72 -4.09
CA LYS A 208 7.82 -19.19 -2.85
C LYS A 208 7.04 -20.28 -2.10
N PRO A 209 7.32 -20.52 -0.81
CA PRO A 209 6.60 -21.52 -0.03
C PRO A 209 5.09 -21.21 0.07
N PHE A 210 4.27 -22.26 0.19
CA PHE A 210 2.83 -22.10 0.38
C PHE A 210 2.53 -21.29 1.65
N HIS A 211 1.69 -20.26 1.53
CA HIS A 211 1.27 -19.40 2.65
C HIS A 211 -0.15 -19.71 3.16
N ILE A 212 -0.82 -20.69 2.54
CA ILE A 212 -2.17 -21.15 2.87
C ILE A 212 -2.16 -22.67 2.92
N ARG A 213 -2.82 -23.26 3.94
CA ARG A 213 -3.09 -24.70 3.99
C ARG A 213 -4.43 -25.03 4.62
N SER A 214 -4.92 -26.24 4.36
CA SER A 214 -6.07 -26.83 5.05
C SER A 214 -5.70 -27.26 6.49
N CYS A 215 -6.63 -27.10 7.41
CA CYS A 215 -6.50 -27.46 8.82
C CYS A 215 -7.86 -27.86 9.40
N PHE A 216 -7.85 -28.45 10.60
CA PHE A 216 -9.06 -28.71 11.37
C PHE A 216 -9.20 -27.67 12.48
N TYR A 217 -10.35 -26.98 12.52
CA TYR A 217 -10.64 -26.00 13.56
C TYR A 217 -10.76 -26.69 14.91
N GLN A 218 -9.95 -26.27 15.89
CA GLN A 218 -10.09 -26.73 17.26
C GLN A 218 -10.87 -25.67 18.04
N PRO A 219 -12.10 -25.98 18.48
CA PRO A 219 -12.89 -25.03 19.26
C PRO A 219 -12.25 -24.80 20.63
N THR A 220 -12.33 -23.56 21.12
CA THR A 220 -11.80 -23.14 22.42
C THR A 220 -12.81 -22.27 23.14
N CYS A 221 -12.76 -22.22 24.48
CA CYS A 221 -13.69 -21.43 25.29
C CYS A 221 -13.45 -19.92 25.26
N GLU A 222 -12.63 -19.40 24.36
CA GLU A 222 -12.24 -17.98 24.27
C GLU A 222 -12.17 -17.51 22.79
N ASP A 223 -12.83 -18.24 21.88
CA ASP A 223 -12.82 -17.96 20.44
C ASP A 223 -13.98 -17.07 19.96
N MET A 224 -14.75 -16.52 20.89
CA MET A 224 -15.87 -15.59 20.65
C MET A 224 -17.00 -16.18 19.81
N ILE A 225 -17.12 -17.50 19.76
CA ILE A 225 -18.18 -18.20 19.04
C ILE A 225 -18.80 -19.29 19.91
N ILE A 226 -20.12 -19.51 19.77
CA ILE A 226 -20.79 -20.60 20.51
C ILE A 226 -20.47 -21.92 19.84
N ASN A 227 -19.58 -22.71 20.43
CA ASN A 227 -19.20 -24.04 19.92
C ASN A 227 -19.00 -25.04 21.06
N ASN A 228 -18.52 -26.26 20.75
CA ASN A 228 -18.11 -27.27 21.75
C ASN A 228 -19.06 -27.46 22.95
N ASP A 229 -20.37 -27.47 22.69
CA ASP A 229 -21.45 -27.57 23.70
C ASP A 229 -21.58 -26.41 24.71
N GLU A 230 -21.02 -25.24 24.42
CA GLU A 230 -21.29 -24.00 25.15
C GLU A 230 -22.77 -23.60 25.17
N SER A 231 -23.18 -22.93 26.24
CA SER A 231 -24.54 -22.41 26.39
C SER A 231 -24.68 -20.96 25.92
N ASP A 232 -23.61 -20.17 26.01
CA ASP A 232 -23.46 -18.82 25.45
C ASP A 232 -22.02 -18.61 24.98
N VAL A 233 -21.71 -17.51 24.30
CA VAL A 233 -20.37 -17.26 23.72
C VAL A 233 -19.30 -17.35 24.80
N ASP A 234 -18.33 -18.25 24.63
CA ASP A 234 -17.17 -18.47 25.50
C ASP A 234 -17.53 -18.95 26.93
N CYS A 235 -18.73 -19.51 27.15
CA CYS A 235 -19.13 -20.01 28.47
C CYS A 235 -20.22 -21.10 28.47
N GLY A 236 -20.27 -21.88 29.56
CA GLY A 236 -21.20 -22.98 29.77
C GLY A 236 -20.73 -24.31 29.18
N GLY A 237 -21.39 -25.42 29.56
CA GLY A 237 -20.95 -26.76 29.15
C GLY A 237 -19.53 -27.11 29.66
N PRO A 238 -18.58 -27.48 28.77
CA PRO A 238 -17.20 -27.78 29.16
C PRO A 238 -16.34 -26.53 29.45
N CYS A 239 -16.88 -25.33 29.19
CA CYS A 239 -16.20 -24.05 29.35
C CYS A 239 -16.49 -23.40 30.71
N PRO A 240 -15.81 -22.29 31.07
CA PRO A 240 -16.09 -21.58 32.32
C PRO A 240 -17.57 -21.22 32.45
N LYS A 241 -18.04 -21.14 33.69
CA LYS A 241 -19.44 -20.82 34.00
C LYS A 241 -19.80 -19.40 33.53
N CYS A 242 -20.97 -19.27 32.94
CA CYS A 242 -21.53 -18.03 32.44
C CYS A 242 -21.95 -17.07 33.57
N GLU A 243 -21.69 -15.77 33.35
CA GLU A 243 -22.14 -14.66 34.20
C GLU A 243 -23.65 -14.42 34.09
N ASP A 244 -24.21 -13.66 35.04
CA ASP A 244 -25.61 -13.27 35.02
C ASP A 244 -26.02 -12.56 33.70
N GLY A 245 -27.20 -12.91 33.19
CA GLY A 245 -27.74 -12.40 31.92
C GLY A 245 -27.34 -13.22 30.69
N LYS A 246 -26.33 -14.09 30.77
CA LYS A 246 -25.91 -15.00 29.69
C LYS A 246 -26.88 -16.18 29.53
N VAL A 247 -26.90 -16.79 28.35
CA VAL A 247 -27.76 -17.93 28.01
C VAL A 247 -27.28 -19.21 28.71
N CYS A 248 -28.21 -19.96 29.27
CA CYS A 248 -27.93 -21.22 29.98
C CYS A 248 -28.92 -22.32 29.59
N ARG A 249 -28.49 -23.58 29.67
CA ARG A 249 -29.33 -24.78 29.50
C ARG A 249 -29.63 -25.44 30.85
N THR A 250 -28.66 -25.41 31.77
CA THR A 250 -28.75 -26.00 33.10
C THR A 250 -28.13 -25.08 34.15
N ASP A 251 -28.39 -25.35 35.44
CA ASP A 251 -27.75 -24.62 36.55
C ASP A 251 -26.22 -24.74 36.52
N ASP A 252 -25.66 -25.82 35.95
CA ASP A 252 -24.21 -26.02 35.85
C ASP A 252 -23.53 -25.04 34.89
N ASP A 253 -24.27 -24.50 33.93
CA ASP A 253 -23.75 -23.51 32.97
C ASP A 253 -23.50 -22.16 33.63
N CYS A 254 -24.14 -21.85 34.77
CA CYS A 254 -24.09 -20.53 35.40
C CYS A 254 -23.16 -20.49 36.61
N ILE A 255 -22.58 -19.31 36.87
CA ILE A 255 -21.88 -19.04 38.14
C ILE A 255 -22.86 -19.26 39.31
N ASN A 256 -24.08 -18.75 39.14
CA ASN A 256 -25.19 -18.88 40.09
C ASN A 256 -26.20 -19.94 39.62
N LYS A 257 -27.40 -19.51 39.21
CA LYS A 257 -28.48 -20.40 38.75
C LYS A 257 -28.97 -20.03 37.37
N CYS A 258 -29.52 -21.01 36.67
CA CYS A 258 -30.20 -20.84 35.40
C CYS A 258 -31.70 -20.64 35.63
N ASP A 259 -32.25 -19.52 35.18
CA ASP A 259 -33.71 -19.37 35.09
C ASP A 259 -34.19 -20.11 33.85
N LEU A 260 -34.73 -21.32 34.04
CA LEU A 260 -35.23 -22.16 32.94
C LEU A 260 -36.43 -21.55 32.20
N ALA A 261 -37.13 -20.56 32.76
CA ALA A 261 -38.26 -19.89 32.09
C ALA A 261 -37.78 -18.93 31.01
N ILE A 262 -36.68 -18.19 31.26
CA ILE A 262 -36.12 -17.21 30.31
C ILE A 262 -34.77 -17.66 29.71
N ARG A 263 -34.23 -18.80 30.16
CA ARG A 263 -32.93 -19.38 29.79
C ARG A 263 -31.76 -18.41 29.98
N ARG A 264 -31.72 -17.74 31.13
CA ARG A 264 -30.61 -16.83 31.50
C ARG A 264 -30.06 -17.10 32.89
N CYS A 265 -28.77 -16.91 33.06
CA CYS A 265 -28.12 -16.94 34.36
C CYS A 265 -28.56 -15.76 35.22
N TYR A 266 -28.76 -15.98 36.51
CA TYR A 266 -29.10 -14.93 37.46
C TYR A 266 -28.63 -15.29 38.87
N THR A 267 -28.34 -14.25 39.67
CA THR A 267 -28.18 -14.35 41.11
C THR A 267 -29.56 -14.24 41.77
N PRO A 268 -30.01 -15.26 42.54
CA PRO A 268 -31.23 -15.13 43.34
C PRO A 268 -31.06 -14.02 44.37
N GLU A 269 -31.97 -13.04 44.37
CA GLU A 269 -31.98 -11.97 45.37
C GLU A 269 -32.32 -12.58 46.74
N GLU A 270 -31.45 -12.40 47.74
CA GLU A 270 -31.72 -12.87 49.10
C GLU A 270 -32.99 -12.19 49.62
N VAL A 271 -33.99 -12.98 49.98
CA VAL A 271 -35.25 -12.48 50.53
C VAL A 271 -34.97 -11.85 51.90
N VAL A 272 -34.69 -10.55 51.92
CA VAL A 272 -34.71 -9.77 53.17
C VAL A 272 -36.18 -9.55 53.52
N PRO A 273 -36.69 -10.07 54.65
CA PRO A 273 -38.09 -9.90 54.99
C PRO A 273 -38.43 -8.41 55.15
N GLU A 274 -39.36 -7.95 54.30
CA GLU A 274 -39.81 -6.57 54.20
C GLU A 274 -40.53 -6.15 55.50
N VAL A 275 -39.93 -5.22 56.25
CA VAL A 275 -40.58 -4.62 57.44
C VAL A 275 -41.67 -3.66 56.96
N VAL A 276 -42.92 -4.13 57.00
CA VAL A 276 -44.12 -3.35 56.66
C VAL A 276 -44.25 -2.14 57.59
N LYS A 277 -44.04 -0.93 57.08
CA LYS A 277 -44.37 0.33 57.79
C LYS A 277 -45.84 0.69 57.56
N PRO A 278 -46.59 1.11 58.59
CA PRO A 278 -48.01 1.42 58.45
C PRO A 278 -48.25 2.70 57.65
N VAL A 279 -49.23 2.62 56.76
CA VAL A 279 -49.73 3.70 55.88
C VAL A 279 -50.49 4.73 56.72
N VAL A 280 -50.06 5.99 56.68
CA VAL A 280 -50.77 7.15 57.25
C VAL A 280 -51.35 7.97 56.10
N GLU A 281 -52.67 8.07 56.04
CA GLU A 281 -53.38 8.92 55.08
C GLU A 281 -53.30 10.40 55.50
N ILE A 282 -52.90 11.27 54.57
CA ILE A 282 -52.82 12.74 54.78
C ILE A 282 -53.80 13.43 53.81
N PRO A 283 -54.61 14.41 54.28
CA PRO A 283 -55.61 15.09 53.47
C PRO A 283 -54.99 16.02 52.42
N TYR A 284 -55.49 15.94 51.19
CA TYR A 284 -55.06 16.75 50.04
C TYR A 284 -55.70 18.14 50.07
N LYS A 285 -54.89 19.20 50.25
CA LYS A 285 -55.27 20.61 50.00
C LYS A 285 -54.81 21.06 48.61
N PRO A 286 -55.58 21.92 47.90
CA PRO A 286 -55.28 22.31 46.53
C PRO A 286 -54.01 23.19 46.51
N LYS A 287 -53.00 22.74 45.77
CA LYS A 287 -51.69 23.38 45.71
C LYS A 287 -51.67 24.53 44.71
N LEU A 288 -51.12 25.62 45.23
CA LEU A 288 -50.48 26.79 44.65
C LEU A 288 -49.55 26.49 43.45
N ILE A 289 -50.08 25.99 42.33
CA ILE A 289 -49.30 25.58 41.15
C ILE A 289 -49.21 26.65 40.02
N PRO A 290 -50.16 27.59 39.81
CA PRO A 290 -50.01 28.54 38.70
C PRO A 290 -48.96 29.63 38.96
N ALA A 291 -48.73 30.00 40.22
CA ALA A 291 -47.74 31.04 40.57
C ALA A 291 -46.28 30.58 40.34
N LEU A 292 -45.97 29.31 40.62
CA LEU A 292 -44.63 28.75 40.42
C LEU A 292 -44.29 28.60 38.92
N MET A 293 -45.28 28.28 38.09
CA MET A 293 -45.08 28.19 36.63
C MET A 293 -44.80 29.56 36.00
N ILE A 294 -45.47 30.63 36.48
CA ILE A 294 -45.20 32.00 36.01
C ILE A 294 -43.80 32.45 36.44
N ILE A 295 -43.39 32.15 37.67
CA ILE A 295 -42.03 32.45 38.17
C ILE A 295 -40.96 31.69 37.35
N PHE A 296 -41.22 30.45 36.96
CA PHE A 296 -40.30 29.66 36.14
C PHE A 296 -40.16 30.21 34.72
N VAL A 297 -41.25 30.68 34.10
CA VAL A 297 -41.20 31.31 32.77
C VAL A 297 -40.46 32.65 32.82
N ILE A 298 -40.65 33.45 33.87
CA ILE A 298 -39.91 34.70 34.08
C ILE A 298 -38.41 34.41 34.29
N LEU A 299 -38.06 33.36 35.03
CA LEU A 299 -36.66 32.94 35.22
C LEU A 299 -36.01 32.51 33.90
N ILE A 300 -36.71 31.77 33.04
CA ILE A 300 -36.19 31.37 31.73
C ILE A 300 -35.97 32.60 30.84
N LEU A 301 -36.90 33.56 30.82
CA LEU A 301 -36.73 34.80 30.06
C LEU A 301 -35.55 35.64 30.57
N ILE A 302 -35.35 35.72 31.90
CA ILE A 302 -34.19 36.39 32.48
C ILE A 302 -32.89 35.67 32.10
N ILE A 303 -32.85 34.34 32.10
CA ILE A 303 -31.68 33.56 31.68
C ILE A 303 -31.37 33.83 30.20
N VAL A 304 -32.38 33.86 29.32
CA VAL A 304 -32.18 34.16 27.89
C VAL A 304 -31.69 35.60 27.67
N ILE A 305 -32.19 36.57 28.44
CA ILE A 305 -31.71 37.96 28.39
C ILE A 305 -30.27 38.05 28.92
N LEU A 306 -29.93 37.33 29.99
CA LEU A 306 -28.57 37.31 30.54
C LEU A 306 -27.59 36.60 29.61
N THR A 307 -27.99 35.53 28.92
CA THR A 307 -27.12 34.87 27.95
C THR A 307 -26.91 35.75 26.73
N THR A 308 -27.95 36.37 26.18
CA THR A 308 -27.82 37.31 25.05
C THR A 308 -27.01 38.56 25.42
N TYR A 309 -27.14 39.08 26.63
CA TYR A 309 -26.32 40.17 27.14
C TYR A 309 -24.85 39.75 27.32
N LYS A 310 -24.60 38.53 27.83
CA LYS A 310 -23.24 37.96 27.99
C LYS A 310 -22.59 37.72 26.61
N TYR A 311 -23.33 37.23 25.63
CA TYR A 311 -22.86 37.10 24.24
C TYR A 311 -22.55 38.46 23.61
N GLY A 312 -23.36 39.49 23.89
CA GLY A 312 -23.11 40.87 23.45
C GLY A 312 -21.88 41.51 24.09
N LEU A 313 -21.62 41.24 25.38
CA LEU A 313 -20.42 41.72 26.10
C LEU A 313 -19.15 41.00 25.66
N ILE A 314 -19.23 39.71 25.32
CA ILE A 314 -18.10 38.92 24.82
C ILE A 314 -17.68 39.44 23.44
N HIS A 315 -18.62 39.79 22.56
CA HIS A 315 -18.26 40.34 21.24
C HIS A 315 -17.66 41.75 21.30
N LYS A 316 -18.09 42.61 22.23
CA LYS A 316 -17.43 43.92 22.46
C LYS A 316 -16.14 43.84 23.27
N GLY A 317 -15.93 42.76 24.02
CA GLY A 317 -14.71 42.52 24.82
C GLY A 317 -13.57 41.86 24.04
N VAL A 318 -13.85 41.11 22.97
CA VAL A 318 -12.83 40.39 22.18
C VAL A 318 -11.97 41.33 21.31
N GLU A 319 -12.45 42.54 20.99
CA GLU A 319 -11.59 43.58 20.39
C GLU A 319 -10.73 44.34 21.42
N TYR A 320 -11.12 44.37 22.71
CA TYR A 320 -10.37 45.08 23.76
C TYR A 320 -9.39 44.18 24.55
N TYR A 321 -9.65 42.86 24.66
CA TYR A 321 -8.81 41.92 25.43
C TYR A 321 -7.73 41.19 24.62
N ARG A 322 -7.49 41.59 23.36
CA ARG A 322 -6.36 41.07 22.54
C ARG A 322 -4.99 41.57 23.01
N GLU A 323 -4.94 42.54 23.94
CA GLU A 323 -3.72 43.31 24.23
C GLU A 323 -3.13 43.13 25.65
N ARG A 324 -3.73 42.32 26.55
CA ARG A 324 -3.25 42.26 27.96
C ARG A 324 -3.12 40.90 28.66
N ARG A 325 -3.34 39.76 28.00
CA ARG A 325 -3.15 38.42 28.63
C ARG A 325 -1.76 37.79 28.40
N GLY A 326 -0.75 38.59 28.06
CA GLY A 326 0.62 38.14 27.88
C GLY A 326 1.51 38.08 29.12
N VAL A 327 1.01 38.18 30.37
CA VAL A 327 1.94 38.45 31.51
C VAL A 327 1.81 37.56 32.76
N VAL A 328 0.74 36.77 32.96
CA VAL A 328 0.59 35.99 34.23
C VAL A 328 0.46 34.47 34.05
N GLY A 329 -0.07 33.97 32.93
CA GLY A 329 0.00 32.53 32.58
C GLY A 329 1.39 32.07 32.13
N ILE A 330 2.16 33.00 31.54
CA ILE A 330 3.48 32.72 30.96
C ILE A 330 4.49 32.22 32.02
N ARG A 331 4.37 32.56 33.30
CA ARG A 331 5.45 32.27 34.28
C ARG A 331 5.44 30.85 34.86
N ARG A 332 4.29 30.16 34.89
CA ARG A 332 4.22 28.75 35.32
C ARG A 332 4.35 27.81 34.13
N GLU A 333 3.67 28.10 33.02
CA GLU A 333 3.80 27.34 31.77
C GLU A 333 5.21 27.49 31.15
N ALA A 334 5.88 28.64 31.25
CA ALA A 334 7.27 28.76 30.78
C ALA A 334 8.27 28.00 31.67
N LYS A 335 8.01 27.80 32.97
CA LYS A 335 8.94 27.05 33.84
C LYS A 335 8.85 25.55 33.60
N GLU A 336 7.64 25.03 33.38
CA GLU A 336 7.44 23.62 33.00
C GLU A 336 7.84 23.36 31.54
N ALA A 337 7.51 24.26 30.61
CA ALA A 337 7.97 24.15 29.22
C ALA A 337 9.48 24.32 29.09
N GLU A 338 10.16 25.11 29.93
CA GLU A 338 11.62 25.21 29.92
C GLU A 338 12.30 23.98 30.54
N LYS A 339 11.68 23.35 31.55
CA LYS A 339 12.17 22.08 32.09
C LYS A 339 12.02 20.94 31.07
N GLU A 340 10.89 20.86 30.37
CA GLU A 340 10.69 19.89 29.27
C GLU A 340 11.57 20.18 28.06
N ARG A 341 11.81 21.46 27.72
CA ARG A 341 12.77 21.83 26.66
C ARG A 341 14.19 21.44 27.02
N ARG A 342 14.62 21.60 28.28
CA ARG A 342 15.97 21.19 28.73
C ARG A 342 16.17 19.68 28.70
N ILE A 343 15.12 18.90 28.99
CA ILE A 343 15.16 17.43 28.89
C ILE A 343 15.20 17.00 27.41
N LYS A 344 14.34 17.58 26.55
CA LYS A 344 14.35 17.32 25.11
C LYS A 344 15.64 17.78 24.40
N GLU A 345 16.22 18.91 24.81
CA GLU A 345 17.51 19.39 24.28
C GLU A 345 18.71 18.56 24.79
N ALA A 346 18.61 17.93 25.96
CA ALA A 346 19.66 17.05 26.48
C ALA A 346 19.65 15.68 25.78
N GLU A 347 18.47 15.17 25.40
CA GLU A 347 18.31 13.91 24.65
C GLU A 347 18.53 14.09 23.13
N GLU A 348 18.14 15.23 22.53
CA GLU A 348 18.38 15.48 21.09
C GLU A 348 19.84 15.82 20.74
N LYS A 349 20.62 16.38 21.67
CA LYS A 349 21.97 16.90 21.36
C LYS A 349 22.99 15.85 20.89
N PRO A 350 23.05 14.64 21.47
CA PRO A 350 23.96 13.61 20.96
C PRO A 350 23.42 12.93 19.67
N GLU A 351 22.13 12.61 19.58
CA GLU A 351 21.56 11.90 18.42
C GLU A 351 21.47 12.75 17.14
N LYS A 352 21.09 14.03 17.23
CA LYS A 352 21.03 14.90 16.04
C LYS A 352 22.41 15.24 15.50
N LYS A 353 23.44 15.31 16.34
CA LYS A 353 24.81 15.55 15.90
C LYS A 353 25.39 14.35 15.15
N ILE A 354 25.12 13.13 15.63
CA ILE A 354 25.59 11.90 14.98
C ILE A 354 24.86 11.69 13.64
N LYS A 355 23.52 11.80 13.61
CA LYS A 355 22.76 11.68 12.35
C LYS A 355 23.06 12.78 11.34
N LYS A 356 23.30 14.02 11.77
CA LYS A 356 23.65 15.11 10.85
C LYS A 356 25.04 14.92 10.22
N ILE A 357 26.03 14.44 10.99
CA ILE A 357 27.38 14.17 10.48
C ILE A 357 27.40 12.99 9.49
N GLU A 358 26.55 11.98 9.71
CA GLU A 358 26.45 10.80 8.84
C GLU A 358 25.71 11.13 7.53
N ILE A 359 24.64 11.93 7.60
CA ILE A 359 23.90 12.41 6.42
C ILE A 359 24.71 13.44 5.60
N GLU A 360 25.46 14.37 6.24
CA GLU A 360 26.36 15.29 5.52
C GLU A 360 27.48 14.52 4.81
N LYS A 361 28.04 13.46 5.41
CA LYS A 361 29.04 12.59 4.76
C LYS A 361 28.50 11.83 3.54
N GLU A 362 27.25 11.38 3.58
CA GLU A 362 26.63 10.71 2.43
C GLU A 362 26.21 11.69 1.33
N SER A 363 25.73 12.88 1.71
CA SER A 363 25.40 13.96 0.78
C SER A 363 26.64 14.43 0.00
N ASP A 364 27.79 14.55 0.66
CA ASP A 364 29.05 14.93 0.00
C ASP A 364 29.58 13.84 -0.95
N LYS A 365 29.39 12.56 -0.59
CA LYS A 365 29.72 11.43 -1.49
C LYS A 365 28.84 11.45 -2.74
N LEU A 366 27.54 11.70 -2.59
CA LEU A 366 26.59 11.74 -3.70
C LEU A 366 26.86 12.96 -4.61
N GLN A 367 27.21 14.11 -4.04
CA GLN A 367 27.55 15.30 -4.80
C GLN A 367 28.81 15.10 -5.66
N ASN A 368 29.84 14.43 -5.14
CA ASN A 368 31.04 14.10 -5.91
C ASN A 368 30.75 13.18 -7.10
N VAL A 369 29.80 12.26 -6.95
CA VAL A 369 29.36 11.37 -8.04
C VAL A 369 28.59 12.16 -9.12
N VAL A 370 27.69 13.06 -8.70
CA VAL A 370 26.98 13.95 -9.63
C VAL A 370 27.95 14.84 -10.40
N ASP A 371 28.93 15.44 -9.71
CA ASP A 371 29.95 16.32 -10.32
C ASP A 371 30.84 15.54 -11.32
N TYR A 372 31.14 14.27 -11.03
CA TYR A 372 31.86 13.39 -11.94
C TYR A 372 31.06 13.12 -13.22
N PHE A 373 29.78 12.74 -13.10
CA PHE A 373 28.92 12.49 -14.25
C PHE A 373 28.65 13.75 -15.08
N GLU A 374 28.47 14.91 -14.44
CA GLU A 374 28.31 16.18 -15.15
C GLU A 374 29.55 16.54 -15.96
N LYS A 375 30.75 16.25 -15.43
CA LYS A 375 32.01 16.45 -16.14
C LYS A 375 32.14 15.54 -17.35
N GLU A 376 31.85 14.25 -17.20
CA GLU A 376 31.92 13.27 -18.28
C GLU A 376 30.87 13.56 -19.38
N LEU A 377 29.66 13.97 -18.99
CA LEU A 377 28.63 14.41 -19.94
C LEU A 377 29.08 15.65 -20.74
N LYS A 378 29.74 16.60 -20.08
CA LYS A 378 30.23 17.82 -20.72
C LYS A 378 31.35 17.54 -21.72
N GLU A 379 32.28 16.63 -21.38
CA GLU A 379 33.35 16.19 -22.27
C GLU A 379 32.80 15.45 -23.50
N ASN A 380 31.79 14.59 -23.31
CA ASN A 380 31.12 13.89 -24.41
C ASN A 380 30.33 14.85 -25.31
N VAL A 381 29.63 15.83 -24.74
CA VAL A 381 28.93 16.88 -25.52
C VAL A 381 29.92 17.73 -26.32
N ASP A 382 31.06 18.10 -25.74
CA ASP A 382 32.09 18.88 -26.43
C ASP A 382 32.81 18.08 -27.52
N TYR A 383 32.99 16.76 -27.32
CA TYR A 383 33.45 15.84 -28.35
C TYR A 383 32.47 15.78 -29.53
N LEU A 384 31.16 15.65 -29.26
CA LEU A 384 30.12 15.64 -30.28
C LEU A 384 30.02 16.97 -31.03
N LYS A 385 30.14 18.11 -30.33
CA LYS A 385 30.18 19.45 -30.97
C LYS A 385 31.36 19.64 -31.92
N LYS A 386 32.51 18.98 -31.67
CA LYS A 386 33.68 19.01 -32.56
C LYS A 386 33.53 18.14 -33.81
N LYS A 387 32.72 17.08 -33.75
CA LYS A 387 32.57 16.08 -34.83
C LYS A 387 31.43 16.39 -35.81
N VAL A 388 30.50 17.27 -35.44
CA VAL A 388 29.36 17.66 -36.29
C VAL A 388 29.67 18.96 -37.06
N PRO A 389 29.80 18.94 -38.40
CA PRO A 389 29.99 20.15 -39.18
C PRO A 389 28.72 21.03 -39.14
N LYS A 390 28.91 22.34 -38.96
CA LYS A 390 27.85 23.36 -39.08
C LYS A 390 27.20 23.33 -40.47
N ARG A 391 26.03 22.69 -40.60
CA ARG A 391 24.99 22.99 -41.61
C ARG A 391 23.64 22.97 -40.89
N LEU A 392 23.13 24.13 -40.44
CA LEU A 392 22.01 24.87 -41.07
C LEU A 392 21.01 23.87 -41.70
N VAL A 393 19.93 23.43 -41.05
CA VAL A 393 18.68 24.19 -40.75
C VAL A 393 18.04 23.74 -39.41
N VAL A 394 18.56 22.70 -38.76
CA VAL A 394 17.94 22.06 -37.58
C VAL A 394 18.14 22.84 -36.27
N SER A 395 19.17 23.70 -36.16
CA SER A 395 19.49 24.35 -34.88
C SER A 395 18.39 25.29 -34.41
N SER A 396 17.72 26.04 -35.29
CA SER A 396 16.70 27.01 -34.86
C SER A 396 15.41 26.36 -34.36
N GLU A 397 15.06 25.17 -34.88
CA GLU A 397 13.92 24.38 -34.42
C GLU A 397 14.25 23.69 -33.10
N LEU A 398 15.48 23.16 -32.98
CA LEU A 398 15.98 22.53 -31.78
C LEU A 398 16.12 23.53 -30.63
N ASP A 399 16.59 24.75 -30.89
CA ASP A 399 16.69 25.82 -29.88
C ASP A 399 15.31 26.21 -29.35
N LYS A 400 14.29 26.26 -30.22
CA LYS A 400 12.88 26.47 -29.81
C LYS A 400 12.35 25.31 -28.97
N LEU A 401 12.68 24.07 -29.31
CA LEU A 401 12.28 22.88 -28.54
C LEU A 401 12.99 22.80 -27.18
N VAL A 402 14.27 23.16 -27.12
CA VAL A 402 15.04 23.24 -25.87
C VAL A 402 14.45 24.31 -24.96
N GLU A 403 14.10 25.47 -25.49
CA GLU A 403 13.48 26.54 -24.69
C GLU A 403 12.07 26.16 -24.23
N LYS A 404 11.29 25.48 -25.08
CA LYS A 404 10.00 24.90 -24.72
C LYS A 404 10.14 23.86 -23.60
N ARG A 405 11.16 22.98 -23.66
CA ARG A 405 11.47 22.00 -22.61
C ARG A 405 11.82 22.68 -21.29
N LYS A 406 12.59 23.76 -21.30
CA LYS A 406 12.89 24.54 -20.07
C LYS A 406 11.64 25.11 -19.44
N MET A 407 10.73 25.69 -20.25
CA MET A 407 9.46 26.21 -19.75
C MET A 407 8.60 25.11 -19.11
N ILE A 408 8.51 23.93 -19.75
CA ILE A 408 7.79 22.77 -19.21
C ILE A 408 8.41 22.29 -17.89
N LEU A 409 9.74 22.19 -17.80
CA LEU A 409 10.43 21.78 -16.57
C LEU A 409 10.20 22.78 -15.42
N GLN A 410 10.13 24.08 -15.72
CA GLN A 410 9.81 25.11 -14.73
C GLN A 410 8.36 25.00 -14.24
N GLU A 411 7.43 24.67 -15.14
CA GLU A 411 6.03 24.42 -14.80
C GLU A 411 5.86 23.16 -13.94
N ILE A 412 6.60 22.07 -14.24
CA ILE A 412 6.66 20.86 -13.42
C ILE A 412 7.13 21.19 -12.01
N LYS A 413 8.26 21.91 -11.88
CA LYS A 413 8.83 22.27 -10.58
C LYS A 413 7.83 23.07 -9.73
N LYS A 414 7.19 24.07 -10.32
CA LYS A 414 6.17 24.88 -9.63
C LYS A 414 4.98 24.02 -9.17
N THR A 415 4.53 23.09 -10.01
CA THR A 415 3.41 22.20 -9.69
C THR A 415 3.75 21.19 -8.59
N GLU A 416 5.00 20.71 -8.56
CA GLU A 416 5.52 19.83 -7.49
C GLU A 416 5.63 20.57 -6.15
N GLU A 417 6.07 21.84 -6.15
CA GLU A 417 6.08 22.69 -4.95
C GLU A 417 4.67 22.98 -4.40
N GLU A 418 3.68 23.18 -5.28
CA GLU A 418 2.27 23.31 -4.89
C GLU A 418 1.72 22.01 -4.27
N LEU A 419 2.09 20.84 -4.83
CA LEU A 419 1.69 19.55 -4.31
C LEU A 419 2.29 19.27 -2.92
N ASP A 420 3.58 19.54 -2.74
CA ASP A 420 4.27 19.39 -1.45
C ASP A 420 3.68 20.29 -0.36
N SER A 421 3.34 21.54 -0.72
CA SER A 421 2.70 22.49 0.20
C SER A 421 1.33 22.00 0.69
N LEU A 422 0.53 21.40 -0.20
CA LEU A 422 -0.78 20.83 0.16
C LEU A 422 -0.64 19.57 1.00
N GLN A 423 0.31 18.70 0.69
CA GLN A 423 0.58 17.49 1.46
C GLN A 423 1.01 17.81 2.90
N LYS A 424 1.86 18.83 3.08
CA LYS A 424 2.23 19.36 4.39
C LYS A 424 1.02 19.89 5.15
N LEU A 425 0.16 20.68 4.51
CA LEU A 425 -1.05 21.20 5.13
C LEU A 425 -2.00 20.08 5.55
N ARG A 426 -2.20 19.06 4.71
CA ARG A 426 -3.00 17.88 5.04
C ARG A 426 -2.42 17.15 6.25
N PHE A 427 -1.11 16.90 6.26
CA PHE A 427 -0.44 16.20 7.36
C PHE A 427 -0.55 16.96 8.69
N GLU A 428 -0.42 18.29 8.65
CA GLU A 428 -0.65 19.14 9.83
C GLU A 428 -2.08 19.08 10.36
N LEU A 429 -3.07 18.96 9.47
CA LEU A 429 -4.48 18.83 9.84
C LEU A 429 -4.82 17.44 10.37
N GLU A 430 -4.28 16.39 9.74
CA GLU A 430 -4.42 15.00 10.20
C GLU A 430 -3.82 14.82 11.61
N ARG A 431 -2.73 15.54 11.93
CA ARG A 431 -2.07 15.47 13.24
C ARG A 431 -2.79 16.23 14.37
N LYS A 432 -3.67 17.20 14.07
CA LYS A 432 -4.38 18.02 15.08
C LYS A 432 -5.71 17.43 15.58
N GLU A 433 -6.23 16.42 14.90
CA GLU A 433 -7.31 15.49 15.26
C GLU A 433 -8.76 15.98 15.58
N ILE A 434 -9.72 15.11 15.20
CA ILE A 434 -11.13 14.87 15.61
C ILE A 434 -12.16 16.03 15.57
N GLY A 435 -12.70 16.29 14.37
CA GLY A 435 -14.01 16.94 14.18
C GLY A 435 -14.61 16.57 12.82
N ILE A 436 -15.94 16.51 12.69
CA ILE A 436 -16.62 16.20 11.39
C ILE A 436 -16.22 17.23 10.31
N ASP A 437 -16.10 18.50 10.69
CA ASP A 437 -15.67 19.57 9.78
C ASP A 437 -14.21 19.40 9.34
N ALA A 438 -13.31 18.96 10.22
CA ALA A 438 -11.91 18.71 9.88
C ALA A 438 -11.76 17.56 8.87
N ARG A 439 -12.58 16.51 8.98
CA ARG A 439 -12.60 15.40 8.00
C ARG A 439 -13.05 15.86 6.63
N LYS A 440 -14.09 16.71 6.56
CA LYS A 440 -14.56 17.28 5.30
C LYS A 440 -13.47 18.14 4.63
N THR A 441 -12.75 18.95 5.41
CA THR A 441 -11.61 19.73 4.89
C THR A 441 -10.47 18.84 4.41
N ILE A 442 -10.16 17.74 5.12
CA ILE A 442 -9.14 16.77 4.70
C ILE A 442 -9.54 16.08 3.38
N ASP A 443 -10.81 15.71 3.20
CA ASP A 443 -11.30 15.13 1.95
C ASP A 443 -11.24 16.12 0.79
N GLU A 444 -11.54 17.39 1.02
CA GLU A 444 -11.38 18.45 0.03
C GLU A 444 -9.92 18.67 -0.38
N LEU A 445 -8.98 18.57 0.57
CA LEU A 445 -7.54 18.62 0.30
C LEU A 445 -7.06 17.41 -0.49
N LYS A 446 -7.50 16.19 -0.16
CA LYS A 446 -7.17 14.99 -0.93
C LYS A 446 -7.62 15.11 -2.38
N ARG A 447 -8.86 15.57 -2.62
CA ARG A 447 -9.34 15.84 -3.99
C ARG A 447 -8.54 16.93 -4.70
N ALA A 448 -8.03 17.92 -3.97
CA ALA A 448 -7.18 18.97 -4.54
C ALA A 448 -5.81 18.42 -4.97
N GLU A 449 -5.22 17.55 -4.15
CA GLU A 449 -3.98 16.86 -4.49
C GLU A 449 -4.13 15.97 -5.73
N ASP A 450 -5.22 15.20 -5.83
CA ASP A 450 -5.45 14.34 -7.00
C ASP A 450 -5.56 15.17 -8.28
N ARG A 451 -6.26 16.31 -8.24
CA ARG A 451 -6.32 17.26 -9.37
C ARG A 451 -4.94 17.80 -9.76
N ILE A 452 -4.05 18.03 -8.80
CA ILE A 452 -2.69 18.53 -9.07
C ILE A 452 -1.80 17.41 -9.61
N LYS A 453 -1.92 16.17 -9.09
CA LYS A 453 -1.23 14.99 -9.61
C LYS A 453 -1.63 14.71 -11.06
N ASP A 454 -2.92 14.82 -11.39
CA ASP A 454 -3.40 14.65 -12.77
C ASP A 454 -2.83 15.72 -13.70
N LYS A 455 -2.81 16.99 -13.26
CA LYS A 455 -2.16 18.07 -14.00
C LYS A 455 -0.67 17.83 -14.19
N LEU A 456 0.03 17.40 -13.14
CA LEU A 456 1.46 17.08 -13.19
C LEU A 456 1.73 15.95 -14.19
N ASN A 457 0.90 14.90 -14.20
CA ASN A 457 1.00 13.81 -15.17
C ASN A 457 0.74 14.28 -16.60
N GLN A 458 -0.22 15.19 -16.81
CA GLN A 458 -0.46 15.79 -18.12
C GLN A 458 0.71 16.67 -18.59
N ILE A 459 1.37 17.40 -17.67
CA ILE A 459 2.54 18.22 -17.98
C ILE A 459 3.75 17.32 -18.28
N LYS A 460 3.98 16.25 -17.51
CA LYS A 460 5.09 15.30 -17.72
C LYS A 460 4.98 14.52 -19.04
N ARG A 461 3.76 14.33 -19.56
CA ARG A 461 3.52 13.71 -20.88
C ARG A 461 3.81 14.65 -22.06
N LYS A 462 3.74 15.96 -21.85
CA LYS A 462 4.02 16.99 -22.87
C LYS A 462 5.51 17.28 -22.94
#